data_AF-A0A9P8SHJ5-F1
#
_entry.id   AF-A0A9P8SHJ5-F1
#
_cell.length_a   1.000
_cell.length_b   1.000
_cell.length_c   1.000
_cell.angle_alpha   90.00
_cell.angle_beta   90.00
_cell.angle_gamma   90.00
#
_symmetry.space_group_name_H-M   'P 1'
#
loop_
_entity.id
_entity.type
_entity.pdbx_description
1 polymer ?
#
loop_
_entity_poly.entity_id
_entity_poly.type
_entity_poly.pdbx_seq_one_letter_code
_entity_poly.pdbx_strand_id
1 'polypeptide(L)'
;MATENAPTAESAAKLAKPLGMRKNGKHWHAPKKAFRPTAGLTSYEKRTKERAAMAQMKAKEKEMKAEKEAQRQQRIEAIREKRAKKEEKERYEKMAETMHRKRVERLKRKEKRNKLLNS
;
A
#
# COMPACT_ATOMS: atom_id res chain seq x y z
N MET A 1 21.40 35.46 3.35
CA MET A 1 20.59 36.67 3.56
C MET A 1 19.12 36.25 3.58
N ALA A 2 18.38 36.71 4.59
CA ALA A 2 16.92 36.58 4.83
C ALA A 2 16.40 35.18 5.21
N THR A 3 16.46 34.76 6.48
CA THR A 3 15.57 35.05 7.65
C THR A 3 14.18 34.40 7.60
N GLU A 4 13.94 33.63 8.66
CA GLU A 4 12.76 32.92 9.11
C GLU A 4 11.49 33.77 9.13
N ASN A 5 10.34 33.16 8.86
CA ASN A 5 9.04 33.76 9.17
C ASN A 5 8.20 32.75 9.95
N ALA A 6 8.48 32.69 11.26
CA ALA A 6 7.61 32.07 12.24
C ALA A 6 6.29 32.87 12.31
N PRO A 7 5.11 32.23 12.31
CA PRO A 7 3.87 32.97 12.51
C PRO A 7 3.80 33.41 13.97
N THR A 8 4.03 34.70 14.20
CA THR A 8 3.84 35.37 15.49
C THR A 8 2.39 35.23 15.94
N ALA A 9 2.23 34.89 17.22
CA ALA A 9 0.96 34.71 17.92
C ALA A 9 0.25 36.05 18.21
N GLU A 10 0.23 36.98 17.25
CA GLU A 10 -0.24 38.36 17.47
C GLU A 10 -1.63 38.66 16.89
N SER A 11 -2.22 37.77 16.09
CA SER A 11 -3.53 38.04 15.47
C SER A 11 -4.76 37.80 16.38
N ALA A 12 -4.55 37.30 17.60
CA ALA A 12 -5.64 37.03 18.54
C ALA A 12 -6.03 38.19 19.47
N ALA A 13 -5.29 39.30 19.47
CA ALA A 13 -5.62 40.47 20.29
C ALA A 13 -6.51 41.44 19.50
N LYS A 14 -7.76 41.02 19.19
CA LYS A 14 -8.80 41.98 18.82
C LYS A 14 -8.96 42.97 19.97
N LEU A 15 -8.58 44.22 19.72
CA LEU A 15 -8.72 45.40 20.57
C LEU A 15 -9.99 45.31 21.44
N ALA A 16 -9.79 44.91 22.70
CA ALA A 16 -10.84 44.94 23.70
C ALA A 16 -11.16 46.42 23.95
N LYS A 17 -12.32 46.88 23.48
CA LYS A 17 -12.84 48.20 23.80
C LYS A 17 -12.76 48.39 25.32
N PRO A 18 -12.24 49.52 25.84
CA PRO A 18 -12.10 49.71 27.28
C PRO A 18 -13.48 49.61 27.91
N LEU A 19 -13.69 48.57 28.72
CA LEU A 19 -14.95 48.35 29.41
C LEU A 19 -15.02 49.38 30.54
N GLY A 20 -15.97 50.32 30.45
CA GLY A 20 -16.09 51.41 31.41
C GLY A 20 -16.25 50.92 32.86
N MET A 21 -15.76 51.73 33.80
CA MET A 21 -15.81 51.48 35.25
C MET A 21 -17.26 51.24 35.71
N ARG A 22 -17.54 50.10 36.34
CA ARG A 22 -18.85 49.76 36.93
C ARG A 22 -19.05 50.58 38.21
N LYS A 23 -20.09 51.41 38.26
CA LYS A 23 -20.39 52.25 39.44
C LYS A 23 -20.61 51.48 40.76
N ASN A 24 -20.88 50.17 40.70
CA ASN A 24 -21.19 49.32 41.87
C ASN A 24 -19.95 48.56 42.44
N GLY A 25 -18.71 48.98 42.14
CA GLY A 25 -17.49 48.45 42.78
C GLY A 25 -17.10 46.99 42.49
N LYS A 26 -17.95 46.21 41.79
CA LYS A 26 -17.73 44.81 41.39
C LYS A 26 -16.75 44.67 40.21
N HIS A 27 -15.58 45.29 40.30
CA HIS A 27 -14.51 45.21 39.30
C HIS A 27 -13.59 44.00 39.51
N TRP A 28 -13.54 43.48 40.74
CA TRP A 28 -12.76 42.30 41.11
C TRP A 28 -13.34 40.99 40.55
N HIS A 29 -14.60 41.01 40.10
CA HIS A 29 -15.18 39.88 39.39
C HIS A 29 -14.79 39.91 37.92
N ALA A 30 -14.20 38.82 37.43
CA ALA A 30 -13.91 38.65 36.02
C ALA A 30 -15.21 38.74 35.17
N PRO A 31 -15.19 39.43 34.02
CA PRO A 31 -16.34 39.52 33.14
C PRO A 31 -16.68 38.13 32.59
N LYS A 32 -17.89 37.65 32.91
CA LYS A 32 -18.40 36.37 32.42
C LYS A 32 -18.69 36.49 30.93
N LYS A 33 -17.92 35.81 30.10
CA LYS A 33 -18.23 35.66 28.67
C LYS A 33 -19.41 34.69 28.53
N ALA A 34 -20.37 35.03 27.67
CA ALA A 34 -21.46 34.11 27.35
C ALA A 34 -20.89 32.80 26.76
N PHE A 35 -21.34 31.66 27.29
CA PHE A 35 -20.98 30.36 26.75
C PHE A 35 -21.55 30.22 25.34
N ARG A 36 -20.67 30.01 24.36
CA ARG A 36 -21.03 29.84 22.95
C ARG A 36 -20.39 28.54 22.43
N PRO A 37 -21.13 27.42 22.43
CA PRO A 37 -20.62 26.11 21.97
C PRO A 37 -20.02 26.12 20.56
N THR A 38 -20.43 27.07 19.72
CA THR A 38 -20.09 27.15 18.29
C THR A 38 -19.01 28.16 17.94
N ALA A 39 -18.44 28.89 18.91
CA ALA A 39 -17.60 30.06 18.64
C ALA A 39 -16.20 29.75 18.06
N GLY A 40 -15.83 28.49 17.88
CA GLY A 40 -14.46 28.07 17.59
C GLY A 40 -14.20 27.48 16.21
N LEU A 41 -15.21 27.07 15.44
CA LEU A 41 -15.00 26.57 14.08
C LEU A 41 -16.19 26.87 13.19
N THR A 42 -15.94 27.52 12.06
CA THR A 42 -16.91 27.59 10.96
C THR A 42 -17.19 26.15 10.50
N SER A 43 -18.45 25.80 10.24
CA SER A 43 -18.84 24.43 9.82
C SER A 43 -18.00 23.90 8.64
N TYR A 44 -17.47 24.80 7.80
CA TYR A 44 -16.60 24.45 6.69
C TYR A 44 -15.21 23.98 7.14
N GLU A 45 -14.54 24.70 8.04
CA GLU A 45 -13.20 24.32 8.54
C GLU A 45 -13.18 22.96 9.25
N LYS A 46 -14.28 22.58 9.93
CA LYS A 46 -14.45 21.23 10.49
C LYS A 46 -14.48 20.18 9.40
N ARG A 47 -15.34 20.38 8.40
CA ARG A 47 -15.51 19.44 7.27
C ARG A 47 -14.24 19.30 6.44
N THR A 48 -13.46 20.36 6.25
CA THR A 48 -12.19 20.27 5.52
C THR A 48 -11.15 19.46 6.29
N LYS A 49 -11.02 19.69 7.60
CA LYS A 49 -10.13 18.90 8.48
C LYS A 49 -10.53 17.42 8.52
N GLU A 50 -11.82 17.13 8.66
CA GLU A 50 -12.35 15.76 8.64
C GLU A 50 -12.11 15.07 7.30
N ARG A 51 -12.31 15.77 6.18
CA ARG A 51 -12.05 15.23 4.84
C ARG A 51 -10.57 14.96 4.62
N ALA A 52 -9.69 15.86 5.07
CA ALA A 52 -8.24 15.67 5.00
C ALA A 52 -7.80 14.46 5.83
N ALA A 53 -8.31 14.31 7.06
CA ALA A 53 -8.03 13.16 7.92
C ALA A 53 -8.52 11.85 7.27
N MET A 54 -9.75 11.83 6.72
CA MET A 54 -10.26 10.67 6.01
C MET A 54 -9.43 10.33 4.76
N ALA A 55 -8.97 11.32 4.00
CA ALA A 55 -8.13 11.10 2.84
C ALA A 55 -6.79 10.46 3.22
N GLN A 56 -6.15 10.94 4.29
CA GLN A 56 -4.92 10.37 4.83
C GLN A 56 -5.13 8.92 5.31
N MET A 57 -6.23 8.63 6.00
CA MET A 57 -6.55 7.27 6.45
C MET A 57 -6.76 6.32 5.27
N LYS A 58 -7.52 6.76 4.26
CA LYS A 58 -7.77 5.95 3.04
C LYS A 58 -6.51 5.73 2.22
N ALA A 59 -5.61 6.72 2.13
CA ALA A 59 -4.33 6.58 1.46
C ALA A 59 -3.49 5.47 2.11
N LYS A 60 -3.34 5.52 3.44
CA LYS A 60 -2.64 4.49 4.21
C LYS A 60 -3.27 3.11 4.07
N GLU A 61 -4.60 3.02 4.10
CA GLU A 61 -5.31 1.75 3.90
C GLU A 61 -5.07 1.17 2.50
N LYS A 62 -5.08 2.03 1.48
CA LYS A 62 -4.83 1.64 0.09
C LYS A 62 -3.40 1.16 -0.11
N GLU A 63 -2.42 1.85 0.47
CA GLU A 63 -1.00 1.44 0.46
C GLU A 63 -0.83 0.04 1.07
N MET A 64 -1.39 -0.17 2.26
CA MET A 64 -1.33 -1.48 2.95
C MET A 64 -2.00 -2.62 2.16
N LYS A 65 -3.10 -2.32 1.44
CA LYS A 65 -3.77 -3.31 0.58
C LYS A 65 -2.96 -3.59 -0.68
N ALA A 66 -2.42 -2.56 -1.34
CA ALA A 66 -1.60 -2.70 -2.53
C ALA A 66 -0.34 -3.53 -2.26
N GLU A 67 0.34 -3.30 -1.13
CA GLU A 67 1.51 -4.08 -0.73
C GLU A 67 1.18 -5.57 -0.52
N LYS A 68 0.07 -5.86 0.16
CA LYS A 68 -0.40 -7.25 0.37
C LYS A 68 -0.74 -7.94 -0.95
N GLU A 69 -1.42 -7.23 -1.85
CA GLU A 69 -1.77 -7.76 -3.17
C GLU A 69 -0.53 -7.99 -4.04
N ALA A 70 0.45 -7.08 -4.02
CA ALA A 70 1.71 -7.24 -4.73
C ALA A 70 2.49 -8.47 -4.22
N GLN A 71 2.61 -8.66 -2.91
CA GLN A 71 3.24 -9.86 -2.34
C GLN A 71 2.50 -11.15 -2.75
N ARG A 72 1.17 -11.13 -2.77
CA ARG A 72 0.36 -12.26 -3.22
C ARG A 72 0.58 -12.56 -4.71
N GLN A 73 0.63 -11.53 -5.55
CA GLN A 73 0.87 -11.66 -6.98
C GLN A 73 2.27 -12.22 -7.26
N GLN A 74 3.31 -11.70 -6.60
CA GLN A 74 4.68 -12.23 -6.70
C GLN A 74 4.74 -13.72 -6.35
N ARG A 75 4.03 -14.14 -5.28
CA ARG A 75 3.97 -15.57 -4.91
C ARG A 75 3.28 -16.41 -5.98
N ILE A 76 2.18 -15.92 -6.55
CA ILE A 76 1.44 -16.61 -7.61
C ILE A 76 2.31 -16.74 -8.87
N GLU A 77 2.99 -15.68 -9.27
CA GLU A 77 3.91 -15.66 -10.41
C GLU A 77 5.06 -16.63 -10.22
N ALA A 78 5.72 -16.61 -9.06
CA ALA A 78 6.78 -17.55 -8.73
C ALA A 78 6.32 -19.02 -8.78
N ILE A 79 5.08 -19.32 -8.36
CA ILE A 79 4.51 -20.67 -8.46
C ILE A 79 4.23 -21.04 -9.91
N ARG A 80 3.66 -20.11 -10.70
CA ARG A 80 3.38 -20.33 -12.13
C ARG A 80 4.66 -20.59 -12.91
N GLU A 81 5.70 -19.79 -12.69
CA GLU A 81 7.01 -19.99 -13.32
C GLU A 81 7.63 -21.33 -12.95
N LYS A 82 7.55 -21.73 -11.67
CA LYS A 82 8.05 -23.05 -11.24
C LYS A 82 7.31 -24.19 -11.92
N ARG A 83 6.00 -24.07 -12.14
CA ARG A 83 5.20 -25.08 -12.85
C ARG A 83 5.56 -25.12 -14.33
N ALA A 84 5.61 -23.97 -15.00
CA ALA A 84 6.03 -23.88 -16.40
C ALA A 84 7.43 -24.49 -16.63
N LYS A 85 8.41 -24.14 -15.78
CA LYS A 85 9.77 -24.71 -15.83
C LYS A 85 9.78 -26.24 -15.64
N LYS A 86 8.88 -26.78 -14.80
CA LYS A 86 8.76 -28.24 -14.63
C LYS A 86 8.13 -28.89 -15.86
N GLU A 87 7.04 -28.34 -16.38
CA GLU A 87 6.36 -28.85 -17.58
C GLU A 87 7.29 -28.86 -18.80
N GLU A 88 8.11 -27.80 -18.97
CA GLU A 88 9.14 -27.76 -20.01
C GLU A 88 10.18 -28.87 -19.84
N LYS A 89 10.70 -29.05 -18.62
CA LYS A 89 11.66 -30.14 -18.31
C LYS A 89 11.05 -31.51 -18.60
N GLU A 90 9.85 -31.77 -18.10
CA GLU A 90 9.13 -33.03 -18.32
C GLU A 90 8.88 -33.29 -19.81
N ARG A 91 8.60 -32.24 -20.60
CA ARG A 91 8.47 -32.35 -22.06
C ARG A 91 9.78 -32.78 -22.72
N TYR A 92 10.90 -32.19 -22.32
CA TYR A 92 12.22 -32.58 -22.83
C TYR A 92 12.61 -33.99 -22.40
N GLU A 93 12.34 -34.37 -21.15
CA GLU A 93 12.59 -35.72 -20.63
C GLU A 93 11.79 -36.77 -21.40
N LYS A 94 10.48 -36.56 -21.60
CA LYS A 94 9.65 -37.45 -22.44
C LYS A 94 10.20 -37.57 -23.86
N MET A 95 10.67 -36.48 -24.45
CA MET A 95 11.28 -36.52 -25.77
C MET A 95 12.57 -37.35 -25.77
N ALA A 96 13.43 -37.17 -24.77
CA ALA A 96 14.65 -37.96 -24.61
C ALA A 96 14.35 -39.46 -24.41
N GLU A 97 13.37 -39.80 -23.59
CA GLU A 97 12.88 -41.17 -23.40
C GLU A 97 12.39 -41.78 -24.71
N THR A 98 11.61 -41.04 -25.51
CA THR A 98 11.14 -41.56 -26.80
C THR A 98 12.30 -41.86 -27.75
N MET A 99 13.34 -41.03 -27.75
CA MET A 99 14.54 -41.25 -28.58
C MET A 99 15.38 -42.40 -28.05
N HIS A 100 15.53 -42.52 -26.73
CA HIS A 100 16.21 -43.64 -26.09
C HIS A 100 15.49 -44.97 -26.41
N ARG A 101 14.15 -45.01 -26.29
CA ARG A 101 13.33 -46.16 -26.69
C ARG A 101 13.56 -46.53 -28.15
N LYS A 102 13.52 -45.56 -29.08
CA LYS A 102 13.81 -45.79 -30.51
C LYS A 102 15.21 -46.35 -30.73
N ARG A 103 16.23 -45.87 -30.00
CA ARG A 103 17.61 -46.37 -30.08
C ARG A 103 17.70 -47.82 -29.61
N VAL A 104 17.13 -48.15 -28.46
CA VAL A 104 17.10 -49.51 -27.91
C VAL A 104 16.39 -50.48 -28.85
N GLU A 105 15.24 -50.09 -29.40
CA GLU A 105 14.54 -50.92 -30.39
C GLU A 105 15.37 -51.15 -31.67
N ARG A 106 16.06 -50.12 -32.17
CA ARG A 106 16.95 -50.26 -33.33
C ARG A 106 18.09 -51.24 -33.04
N LEU A 107 18.67 -51.22 -31.85
CA LEU A 107 19.70 -52.17 -31.42
C LEU A 107 19.16 -53.59 -31.36
N LYS A 108 18.02 -53.81 -30.69
CA LYS A 108 17.35 -55.13 -30.63
C LYS A 108 17.06 -55.71 -32.02
N ARG A 109 16.62 -54.88 -32.97
CA ARG A 109 16.37 -55.31 -34.35
C ARG A 109 17.67 -55.69 -35.09
N LYS A 110 18.75 -54.94 -34.87
CA LYS A 110 20.07 -55.27 -35.43
C LYS A 110 20.61 -56.57 -34.84
N GLU A 111 20.51 -56.76 -33.52
CA GLU A 111 20.91 -57.99 -32.84
C GLU A 111 20.12 -59.20 -33.38
N LYS A 112 18.79 -59.09 -33.52
CA LYS A 112 17.96 -60.14 -34.12
C LYS A 112 18.41 -60.47 -35.54
N ARG A 113 18.70 -59.45 -36.37
CA ARG A 113 19.15 -59.66 -37.75
C ARG A 113 20.54 -60.28 -37.81
N ASN A 114 21.51 -59.75 -37.07
CA ASN A 114 22.87 -60.28 -37.02
C ASN A 114 22.88 -61.71 -36.50
N LYS A 115 22.04 -62.03 -35.52
CA LYS A 115 21.87 -63.40 -35.03
C LYS A 115 21.40 -64.35 -36.13
N LEU A 116 20.46 -63.93 -36.99
CA LEU A 116 19.97 -64.74 -38.12
C LEU A 116 20.98 -64.87 -39.28
N LEU A 117 21.89 -63.91 -39.42
CA LEU A 117 22.88 -63.88 -40.52
C LEU A 117 24.22 -64.53 -40.13
N ASN A 118 24.55 -64.55 -38.84
CA ASN A 118 25.78 -65.10 -38.28
C ASN A 118 25.53 -66.37 -37.44
N SER A 119 24.33 -66.97 -37.55
CA SER A 119 24.01 -68.33 -37.11
C SER A 119 24.10 -69.28 -38.29
#